data_AF-A0A1Y5TA20-F1
#
_entry.id   AF-A0A1Y5TA20-F1
#
_cell.length_a   1.000
_cell.length_b   1.000
_cell.length_c   1.000
_cell.angle_alpha   90.00
_cell.angle_beta   90.00
_cell.angle_gamma   90.00
#
_symmetry.space_group_name_H-M   'P 1'
#
loop_
_entity.id
_entity.type
_entity.pdbx_description
1 polymer ?
#
loop_
_entity_poly.entity_id
_entity_poly.type
_entity_poly.pdbx_seq_one_letter_code
_entity_poly.pdbx_strand_id
1 'polypeptide(L)'
;MRYALIFSLVALPAFAQDDGSPDSEAEPPVGGVGRLACGAIVGAENAAYLGQAGDWAMGYMAGRIDAGEEVLEDATLSPDDPIDVVSGIAVRCRENPDQPVIQAVRTFAERIFGAEAQAGPVTADAPPPAPDMPESAASDDPARQTVPPEPRPETAAPEPDDEASDTEETSSSSSEEATSAEDEPATSDSDSED
;
A
#
# COMPACT_ATOMS: atom_id res chain seq x y z
N MET A 1 -44.16 9.69 5.25
CA MET A 1 -42.75 9.95 4.94
C MET A 1 -41.92 8.96 5.73
N ARG A 2 -41.17 8.10 5.02
CA ARG A 2 -40.34 7.04 5.61
C ARG A 2 -39.02 7.67 6.03
N TYR A 3 -38.73 7.69 7.32
CA TYR A 3 -37.42 8.11 7.83
C TYR A 3 -36.42 6.96 7.65
N ALA A 4 -35.31 7.28 7.00
CA ALA A 4 -34.22 6.38 6.71
C ALA A 4 -33.52 5.95 8.01
N LEU A 5 -33.25 4.65 8.09
CA LEU A 5 -32.45 4.01 9.14
C LEU A 5 -31.02 4.56 9.12
N ILE A 6 -30.63 5.22 10.22
CA ILE A 6 -29.24 5.50 10.55
C ILE A 6 -28.60 4.15 10.90
N PHE A 7 -27.77 3.62 10.00
CA PHE A 7 -26.87 2.52 10.30
C PHE A 7 -25.74 3.08 11.18
N SER A 8 -25.91 2.98 12.50
CA SER A 8 -24.80 3.11 13.43
C SER A 8 -23.83 1.94 13.18
N LEU A 9 -22.75 2.21 12.43
CA LEU A 9 -21.55 1.38 12.46
C LEU A 9 -21.00 1.45 13.88
N VAL A 10 -21.34 0.44 14.67
CA VAL A 10 -20.69 0.18 15.96
C VAL A 10 -19.25 -0.19 15.61
N ALA A 11 -18.35 0.78 15.72
CA ALA A 11 -16.92 0.50 15.78
C ALA A 11 -16.69 -0.34 17.03
N LEU A 12 -16.61 -1.66 16.85
CA LEU A 12 -16.17 -2.56 17.91
C LEU A 12 -14.72 -2.19 18.23
N PRO A 13 -14.39 -1.86 19.49
CA PRO A 13 -13.00 -1.64 19.85
C PRO A 13 -12.24 -2.93 19.54
N ALA A 14 -11.22 -2.82 18.69
CA ALA A 14 -10.27 -3.89 18.47
C ALA A 14 -9.61 -4.19 19.82
N PHE A 15 -10.02 -5.30 20.44
CA PHE A 15 -9.33 -5.88 21.59
C PHE A 15 -7.95 -6.36 21.12
N ALA A 16 -7.00 -5.44 21.03
CA ALA A 16 -5.59 -5.73 20.87
C ALA A 16 -5.06 -6.22 22.23
N GLN A 17 -5.11 -7.53 22.40
CA GLN A 17 -4.39 -8.38 23.37
C GLN A 17 -3.70 -7.66 24.55
N ASP A 18 -4.46 -7.51 25.62
CA ASP A 18 -3.98 -7.32 26.99
C ASP A 18 -3.47 -8.68 27.53
N ASP A 19 -2.17 -8.93 27.40
CA ASP A 19 -1.46 -10.04 28.09
C ASP A 19 -0.06 -9.56 28.57
N GLY A 20 0.09 -8.26 28.83
CA GLY A 20 1.33 -7.66 29.34
C GLY A 20 1.42 -7.80 30.86
N SER A 21 2.19 -8.78 31.34
CA SER A 21 2.59 -8.87 32.75
C SER A 21 3.19 -7.53 33.21
N PRO A 22 2.72 -6.92 34.33
CA PRO A 22 3.17 -5.61 34.78
C PRO A 22 4.65 -5.54 35.21
N ASP A 23 5.36 -6.66 35.18
CA ASP A 23 6.77 -6.79 35.59
C ASP A 23 7.77 -6.87 34.41
N SER A 24 7.31 -6.75 33.16
CA SER A 24 8.22 -6.66 31.99
C SER A 24 8.29 -5.23 31.49
N GLU A 25 9.44 -4.58 31.69
CA GLU A 25 9.87 -3.39 30.91
C GLU A 25 10.12 -3.73 29.41
N ALA A 26 9.60 -4.86 28.93
CA ALA A 26 9.65 -5.26 27.54
C ALA A 26 8.48 -4.59 26.82
N GLU A 27 8.76 -3.95 25.68
CA GLU A 27 7.75 -3.39 24.80
C GLU A 27 6.58 -4.36 24.58
N PRO A 28 5.35 -3.84 24.38
CA PRO A 28 4.20 -4.67 24.08
C PRO A 28 4.50 -5.56 22.87
N PRO A 29 4.13 -6.85 22.92
CA PRO A 29 4.40 -7.78 21.84
C PRO A 29 3.79 -7.26 20.54
N VAL A 30 4.61 -7.14 19.49
CA VAL A 30 4.13 -6.75 18.15
C VAL A 30 3.13 -7.82 17.69
N GLY A 31 1.85 -7.47 17.61
CA GLY A 31 0.78 -8.33 17.11
C GLY A 31 0.33 -7.95 15.69
N GLY A 32 -0.47 -8.82 15.07
CA GLY A 32 -1.16 -8.49 13.82
C GLY A 32 -0.24 -8.30 12.60
N VAL A 33 -0.57 -7.32 11.75
CA VAL A 33 0.07 -7.10 10.44
C VAL A 33 1.60 -6.90 10.53
N GLY A 34 2.10 -6.36 11.65
CA GLY A 34 3.53 -6.15 11.89
C GLY A 34 4.37 -7.43 11.90
N ARG A 35 3.77 -8.60 12.20
CA ARG A 35 4.43 -9.91 12.20
C ARG A 35 4.34 -10.65 10.88
N LEU A 36 3.47 -10.23 9.95
CA LEU A 36 3.37 -10.91 8.66
C LEU A 36 4.68 -10.77 7.89
N ALA A 37 5.01 -11.78 7.09
CA ALA A 37 6.11 -11.66 6.13
C ALA A 37 5.77 -10.59 5.09
N CYS A 38 6.75 -9.79 4.71
CA CYS A 38 6.62 -8.74 3.71
C CYS A 38 6.05 -9.26 2.38
N GLY A 39 6.43 -10.48 1.98
CA GLY A 39 5.91 -11.16 0.79
C GLY A 39 4.40 -11.42 0.84
N ALA A 40 3.80 -11.51 2.02
CA ALA A 40 2.36 -11.74 2.20
C ALA A 40 1.51 -10.46 2.06
N ILE A 41 2.13 -9.27 2.06
CA ILE A 41 1.40 -8.00 1.97
C ILE A 41 1.67 -7.22 0.69
N VAL A 42 2.69 -7.60 -0.09
CA VAL A 42 2.99 -6.97 -1.39
C VAL A 42 2.30 -7.71 -2.54
N GLY A 43 1.92 -6.98 -3.59
CA GLY A 43 1.18 -7.51 -4.74
C GLY A 43 -0.18 -6.82 -4.91
N ALA A 44 -0.73 -6.85 -6.13
CA ALA A 44 -2.01 -6.21 -6.43
C ALA A 44 -3.17 -6.92 -5.72
N GLU A 45 -3.07 -8.25 -5.61
CA GLU A 45 -3.96 -9.13 -4.86
C GLU A 45 -3.96 -8.86 -3.35
N ASN A 46 -2.89 -8.27 -2.82
CA ASN A 46 -2.70 -8.01 -1.40
C ASN A 46 -2.87 -6.53 -1.03
N ALA A 47 -3.41 -5.70 -1.93
CA ALA A 47 -3.54 -4.24 -1.73
C ALA A 47 -4.29 -3.86 -0.43
N ALA A 48 -5.28 -4.66 -0.03
CA ALA A 48 -5.99 -4.45 1.24
C ALA A 48 -5.10 -4.69 2.48
N TYR A 49 -4.21 -5.69 2.43
CA TYR A 49 -3.24 -5.95 3.49
C TYR A 49 -2.16 -4.87 3.54
N LEU A 50 -1.71 -4.40 2.38
CA LEU A 50 -0.79 -3.27 2.29
C LEU A 50 -1.42 -1.99 2.88
N GLY A 51 -2.70 -1.73 2.64
CA GLY A 51 -3.42 -0.62 3.24
C GLY A 51 -3.50 -0.72 4.76
N GLN A 52 -3.78 -1.91 5.31
CA GLN A 52 -3.75 -2.16 6.75
C GLN A 52 -2.35 -1.99 7.35
N ALA A 53 -1.31 -2.44 6.64
CA ALA A 53 0.08 -2.22 7.06
C ALA A 53 0.42 -0.73 7.07
N GLY A 54 -0.06 0.04 6.10
CA GLY A 54 0.09 1.49 6.04
C GLY A 54 -0.60 2.21 7.20
N ASP A 55 -1.86 1.89 7.47
CA ASP A 55 -2.61 2.44 8.62
C ASP A 55 -1.93 2.16 9.95
N TRP A 56 -1.51 0.90 10.14
CA TRP A 56 -0.75 0.49 11.32
C TRP A 56 0.58 1.25 11.43
N ALA A 57 1.30 1.43 10.32
CA ALA A 57 2.56 2.15 10.29
C ALA A 57 2.39 3.65 10.56
N MET A 58 1.32 4.29 10.07
CA MET A 58 1.02 5.68 10.43
C MET A 58 0.79 5.83 11.93
N GLY A 59 0.04 4.91 12.55
CA GLY A 59 -0.11 4.90 14.02
C GLY A 59 1.22 4.74 14.75
N TYR A 60 2.12 3.91 14.21
CA TYR A 60 3.48 3.78 14.73
C TYR A 60 4.29 5.08 14.62
N MET A 61 4.24 5.78 13.48
CA MET A 61 4.92 7.07 13.29
C MET A 61 4.36 8.16 14.21
N ALA A 62 3.04 8.25 14.32
CA ALA A 62 2.35 9.17 15.23
C ALA A 62 2.78 8.93 16.69
N GLY A 63 2.88 7.67 17.11
CA GLY A 63 3.36 7.33 18.45
C GLY A 63 4.80 7.80 18.74
N ARG A 64 5.68 7.83 17.74
CA ARG A 64 7.05 8.37 17.89
C ARG A 64 7.03 9.90 18.00
N ILE A 65 6.22 10.58 17.20
CA ILE A 65 6.03 12.03 17.27
C ILE A 65 5.48 12.43 18.65
N ASP A 66 4.46 11.71 19.14
CA ASP A 66 3.89 11.92 20.48
C ASP A 66 4.90 11.65 21.60
N ALA A 67 5.87 10.76 21.37
CA ALA A 67 6.98 10.49 22.29
C ALA A 67 8.09 11.57 22.24
N GLY A 68 7.95 12.59 21.38
CA GLY A 68 8.87 13.72 21.25
C GLY A 68 10.00 13.48 20.25
N GLU A 69 9.88 12.50 19.36
CA GLU A 69 10.84 12.31 18.28
C GLU A 69 10.62 13.33 17.16
N GLU A 70 11.72 13.94 16.69
CA GLU A 70 11.69 14.97 15.66
C GLU A 70 11.93 14.38 14.27
N VAL A 71 11.15 14.83 13.30
CA VAL A 71 11.36 14.51 11.88
C VAL A 71 12.60 15.27 11.40
N LEU A 72 13.49 14.59 10.67
CA LEU A 72 14.66 15.21 10.05
C LEU A 72 14.23 16.33 9.09
N GLU A 73 14.90 17.48 9.19
CA GLU A 73 14.63 18.65 8.34
C GLU A 73 14.79 18.36 6.84
N ASP A 74 15.61 17.36 6.48
CA ASP A 74 15.88 16.94 5.10
C ASP A 74 15.21 15.61 4.72
N ALA A 75 14.24 15.13 5.50
CA ALA A 75 13.49 13.92 5.17
C ALA A 75 12.74 14.09 3.83
N THR A 76 13.00 13.19 2.89
CA THR A 76 12.34 13.21 1.56
C THR A 76 10.94 12.58 1.57
N LEU A 77 10.51 12.03 2.71
CA LEU A 77 9.27 11.27 2.87
C LEU A 77 8.54 11.81 4.10
N SER A 78 7.24 12.03 3.96
CA SER A 78 6.40 12.50 5.06
C SER A 78 5.88 11.33 5.91
N PRO A 79 5.98 11.40 7.26
CA PRO A 79 5.33 10.42 8.14
C PRO A 79 3.80 10.54 8.17
N ASP A 80 3.27 11.69 7.76
CA ASP A 80 1.84 12.00 7.81
C ASP A 80 1.13 11.78 6.47
N ASP A 81 1.89 11.58 5.38
CA ASP A 81 1.32 11.24 4.09
C ASP A 81 1.14 9.71 3.97
N PRO A 82 -0.11 9.20 3.91
CA PRO A 82 -0.35 7.76 3.75
C PRO A 82 0.29 7.18 2.48
N ILE A 83 0.45 7.96 1.42
CA ILE A 83 1.06 7.50 0.16
C ILE A 83 2.56 7.26 0.36
N ASP A 84 3.27 8.17 1.03
CA ASP A 84 4.70 8.03 1.32
C ASP A 84 4.94 6.83 2.24
N VAL A 85 4.13 6.69 3.30
CA VAL A 85 4.20 5.56 4.23
C VAL A 85 3.96 4.24 3.51
N VAL A 86 2.85 4.11 2.79
CA VAL A 86 2.49 2.87 2.07
C VAL A 86 3.52 2.53 1.00
N SER A 87 3.94 3.51 0.20
CA SER A 87 4.91 3.28 -0.88
C SER A 87 6.30 2.90 -0.34
N GLY A 88 6.76 3.56 0.73
CA GLY A 88 8.02 3.23 1.39
C GLY A 88 8.03 1.81 1.94
N ILE A 89 6.96 1.41 2.63
CA ILE A 89 6.79 0.03 3.13
C ILE A 89 6.74 -0.96 1.96
N ALA A 90 5.97 -0.68 0.92
CA ALA A 90 5.83 -1.55 -0.25
C ALA A 90 7.16 -1.76 -0.98
N VAL A 91 8.00 -0.72 -1.08
CA VAL A 91 9.35 -0.83 -1.66
C VAL A 91 10.22 -1.74 -0.80
N ARG A 92 10.27 -1.50 0.52
CA ARG A 92 11.11 -2.33 1.40
C ARG A 92 10.66 -3.78 1.48
N CYS A 93 9.36 -4.02 1.49
CA CYS A 93 8.83 -5.38 1.50
C CYS A 93 9.06 -6.12 0.17
N ARG A 94 9.14 -5.42 -0.96
CA ARG A 94 9.54 -6.03 -2.24
C ARG A 94 11.01 -6.45 -2.25
N GLU A 95 11.87 -5.67 -1.61
CA GLU A 95 13.31 -5.98 -1.53
C GLU A 95 13.64 -7.07 -0.50
N ASN A 96 12.79 -7.22 0.53
CA ASN A 96 13.01 -8.13 1.66
C ASN A 96 11.75 -8.93 1.98
N PRO A 97 11.32 -9.86 1.10
CA PRO A 97 10.02 -10.54 1.23
C PRO A 97 9.91 -11.42 2.49
N ASP A 98 11.02 -11.95 2.99
CA ASP A 98 11.03 -12.84 4.16
C ASP A 98 11.10 -12.10 5.51
N GLN A 99 11.32 -10.78 5.48
CA GLN A 99 11.35 -9.97 6.69
C GLN A 99 9.93 -9.64 7.18
N PRO A 100 9.73 -9.46 8.49
CA PRO A 100 8.42 -9.04 8.98
C PRO A 100 8.15 -7.58 8.65
N VAL A 101 6.88 -7.24 8.42
CA VAL A 101 6.44 -5.88 8.05
C VAL A 101 6.96 -4.82 9.02
N ILE A 102 7.03 -5.11 10.32
CA ILE A 102 7.59 -4.19 11.33
C ILE A 102 9.02 -3.73 10.98
N GLN A 103 9.85 -4.57 10.37
CA GLN A 103 11.22 -4.18 10.01
C GLN A 103 11.24 -3.21 8.84
N ALA A 104 10.32 -3.39 7.88
CA ALA A 104 10.13 -2.41 6.81
C ALA A 104 9.68 -1.05 7.38
N VAL A 105 8.76 -1.06 8.36
CA VAL A 105 8.29 0.17 9.03
C VAL A 105 9.42 0.82 9.83
N ARG A 106 10.18 0.08 10.64
CA ARG A 106 11.32 0.62 11.40
C ARG A 106 12.38 1.23 10.48
N THR A 107 12.70 0.57 9.37
CA THR A 107 13.64 1.08 8.36
C THR A 107 13.13 2.36 7.70
N PHE A 108 11.83 2.43 7.41
CA PHE A 108 11.21 3.65 6.89
C PHE A 108 11.26 4.78 7.93
N ALA A 109 10.92 4.48 9.18
CA ALA A 109 10.94 5.44 10.28
C ALA A 109 12.35 5.95 10.60
N GLU A 110 13.37 5.10 10.55
CA GLU A 110 14.78 5.51 10.72
C GLU A 110 15.20 6.56 9.68
N ARG A 111 14.70 6.49 8.45
CA ARG A 111 14.98 7.51 7.41
C ARG A 111 14.30 8.85 7.68
N ILE A 112 13.21 8.85 8.44
CA ILE A 112 12.42 10.05 8.73
C ILE A 112 12.89 10.70 10.03
N PHE A 113 13.18 9.91 11.06
CA PHE A 113 13.57 10.41 12.38
C PHE A 113 15.09 10.40 12.63
N GLY A 114 15.88 9.77 11.74
CA GLY A 114 17.34 9.65 11.90
C GLY A 114 17.79 8.76 13.06
N ALA A 115 16.85 8.13 13.76
CA ALA A 115 17.11 7.26 14.90
C ALA A 115 16.46 5.89 14.69
N GLU A 116 17.23 4.83 14.99
CA GLU A 116 16.72 3.47 15.02
C GLU A 116 15.65 3.35 16.10
N ALA A 117 14.55 2.68 15.76
CA ALA A 117 13.52 2.34 16.72
C ALA A 117 14.10 1.44 17.82
N GLN A 118 13.99 1.86 19.07
CA GLN A 118 14.43 1.06 20.22
C GLN A 118 13.44 -0.06 20.46
N ALA A 119 13.50 -1.09 19.63
CA ALA A 119 12.56 -2.17 19.71
C ALA A 119 13.15 -3.55 19.44
N GLY A 120 12.77 -4.53 20.27
CA GLY A 120 13.33 -5.88 20.27
C GLY A 120 13.19 -6.61 18.93
N PRO A 121 13.96 -7.70 18.70
CA PRO A 121 13.88 -8.45 17.46
C PRO A 121 12.48 -9.08 17.28
N VAL A 122 11.91 -8.95 16.09
CA VAL A 122 10.64 -9.58 15.70
C VAL A 122 10.90 -10.58 14.58
N THR A 123 10.29 -11.76 14.68
CA THR A 123 10.35 -12.79 13.63
C THR A 123 9.04 -12.81 12.86
N ALA A 124 9.11 -12.96 11.54
CA ALA A 124 7.93 -13.11 10.71
C ALA A 124 7.17 -14.40 11.04
N ASP A 125 5.84 -14.32 10.97
CA ASP A 125 5.00 -15.51 11.06
C ASP A 125 5.28 -16.45 9.89
N ALA A 126 5.29 -17.75 10.17
CA ALA A 126 5.42 -18.75 9.13
C ALA A 126 4.30 -18.56 8.11
N PRO A 127 4.58 -18.66 6.80
CA PRO A 127 3.55 -18.58 5.79
C PRO A 127 2.49 -19.65 6.09
N PRO A 128 1.20 -19.37 5.84
CA PRO A 128 0.17 -20.37 6.01
C PRO A 128 0.54 -21.60 5.17
N PRO A 129 0.25 -22.83 5.66
CA PRO A 129 0.49 -24.02 4.88
C PRO A 129 -0.21 -23.85 3.52
N ALA A 130 0.47 -24.30 2.45
CA ALA A 130 -0.15 -24.31 1.14
C ALA A 130 -1.53 -25.01 1.26
N PRO A 131 -2.60 -24.44 0.68
CA PRO A 131 -3.88 -25.12 0.70
C PRO A 131 -3.68 -26.53 0.16
N ASP A 132 -4.19 -27.54 0.86
CA ASP A 132 -4.31 -28.90 0.35
C ASP A 132 -5.22 -28.82 -0.88
N MET A 133 -4.62 -28.49 -2.02
CA MET A 133 -5.30 -28.60 -3.29
C MET A 133 -5.64 -30.07 -3.41
N PRO A 134 -6.92 -30.44 -3.61
CA PRO A 134 -7.26 -31.83 -3.87
C PRO A 134 -6.31 -32.29 -4.96
N GLU A 135 -5.57 -33.38 -4.69
CA GLU A 135 -4.69 -34.02 -5.64
C GLU A 135 -5.45 -34.02 -6.96
N SER A 136 -4.97 -33.21 -7.92
CA SER A 136 -5.67 -33.02 -9.18
C SER A 136 -5.85 -34.43 -9.69
N ALA A 137 -7.09 -34.93 -9.64
CA ALA A 137 -7.40 -36.25 -10.12
C ALA A 137 -6.80 -36.24 -11.53
N ALA A 138 -5.72 -37.00 -11.70
CA ALA A 138 -5.04 -37.11 -12.97
C ALA A 138 -6.18 -37.32 -13.95
N SER A 139 -6.40 -36.32 -14.80
CA SER A 139 -7.52 -36.38 -15.72
C SER A 139 -7.16 -37.51 -16.67
N ASP A 140 -7.63 -38.71 -16.34
CA ASP A 140 -7.97 -39.76 -17.29
C ASP A 140 -9.15 -39.22 -18.13
N ASP A 141 -8.94 -38.07 -18.78
CA ASP A 141 -9.79 -37.57 -19.84
C ASP A 141 -9.15 -38.13 -21.12
N PRO A 142 -9.77 -39.11 -21.79
CA PRO A 142 -9.24 -39.63 -23.04
C PRO A 142 -9.20 -38.47 -24.04
N ALA A 143 -7.99 -37.97 -24.31
CA ALA A 143 -7.63 -37.01 -25.34
C ALA A 143 -8.84 -36.41 -26.07
N ARG A 144 -9.37 -35.30 -25.55
CA ARG A 144 -10.35 -34.48 -26.25
C ARG A 144 -9.73 -34.10 -27.60
N GLN A 145 -10.10 -34.82 -28.65
CA GLN A 145 -9.69 -34.51 -30.01
C GLN A 145 -10.31 -33.16 -30.34
N THR A 146 -9.51 -32.10 -30.21
CA THR A 146 -9.86 -30.80 -30.75
C THR A 146 -9.82 -30.93 -32.27
N VAL A 147 -10.99 -31.11 -32.87
CA VAL A 147 -11.15 -30.94 -34.31
C VAL A 147 -10.73 -29.50 -34.63
N PRO A 148 -9.73 -29.28 -35.49
CA PRO A 148 -9.33 -27.94 -35.88
C PRO A 148 -10.54 -27.20 -36.48
N PRO A 149 -10.77 -25.92 -36.15
CA PRO A 149 -11.82 -25.15 -36.79
C PRO A 149 -11.59 -25.10 -38.30
N GLU A 150 -12.68 -25.17 -39.09
CA GLU A 150 -12.61 -25.05 -40.55
C GLU A 150 -11.87 -23.77 -40.96
N PRO A 151 -11.02 -23.82 -42.01
CA PRO A 151 -10.32 -22.64 -42.49
C PRO A 151 -11.34 -21.59 -42.93
N ARG A 152 -11.17 -20.37 -42.41
CA ARG A 152 -11.97 -19.20 -42.78
C ARG A 152 -11.81 -18.96 -44.29
N PRO A 153 -12.90 -18.74 -45.05
CA PRO A 153 -12.77 -18.41 -46.46
C PRO A 153 -11.93 -17.14 -46.63
N GLU A 154 -10.91 -17.23 -47.48
CA GLU A 154 -10.05 -16.10 -47.84
C GLU A 154 -10.92 -15.04 -48.52
N THR A 155 -11.12 -13.92 -47.83
CA THR A 155 -11.62 -12.70 -48.48
C THR A 155 -10.56 -12.27 -49.50
N ALA A 156 -10.94 -12.23 -50.77
CA ALA A 156 -10.09 -11.74 -51.85
C ALA A 156 -9.51 -10.36 -51.48
N ALA A 157 -8.20 -10.22 -51.65
CA ALA A 157 -7.49 -8.96 -51.44
C ALA A 157 -8.09 -7.87 -52.35
N PRO A 158 -8.40 -6.67 -51.82
CA PRO A 158 -8.61 -5.52 -52.68
C PRO A 158 -7.27 -5.11 -53.32
N GLU A 159 -7.31 -4.87 -54.63
CA GLU A 159 -6.20 -4.34 -55.41
C GLU A 159 -5.71 -2.99 -54.85
N PRO A 160 -4.42 -2.65 -54.99
CA PRO A 160 -3.92 -1.34 -54.58
C PRO A 160 -4.34 -0.30 -55.61
N ASP A 161 -5.29 0.57 -55.23
CA ASP A 161 -5.44 1.86 -55.90
C ASP A 161 -4.32 2.79 -55.41
N ASP A 162 -3.33 2.95 -56.28
CA ASP A 162 -2.47 4.12 -56.34
C ASP A 162 -3.35 5.36 -56.55
N GLU A 163 -3.48 6.23 -55.54
CA GLU A 163 -3.54 7.67 -55.81
C GLU A 163 -3.08 8.48 -54.59
N ALA A 164 -2.00 9.23 -54.83
CA ALA A 164 -1.41 10.18 -53.92
C ALA A 164 -2.37 11.36 -53.66
N SER A 165 -2.38 11.85 -52.42
CA SER A 165 -2.55 13.28 -52.20
C SER A 165 -1.96 13.67 -50.85
N ASP A 166 -0.99 14.58 -50.91
CA ASP A 166 -0.42 15.34 -49.81
C ASP A 166 -1.49 15.85 -48.84
N THR A 167 -1.21 15.81 -47.54
CA THR A 167 -1.43 16.94 -46.62
C THR A 167 -0.60 16.71 -45.36
N GLU A 168 0.49 17.48 -45.28
CA GLU A 168 1.14 17.83 -44.02
C GLU A 168 0.14 18.59 -43.14
N GLU A 169 -0.15 18.12 -41.92
CA GLU A 169 -0.55 19.01 -40.84
C GLU A 169 0.14 18.61 -39.54
N THR A 170 1.17 19.38 -39.25
CA THR A 170 1.72 19.60 -37.92
C THR A 170 0.61 20.03 -36.96
N SER A 171 0.46 19.35 -35.82
CA SER A 171 -0.22 19.93 -34.67
C SER A 171 0.60 19.68 -33.41
N SER A 172 1.46 20.66 -33.15
CA SER A 172 1.86 21.07 -31.81
C SER A 172 0.61 21.37 -30.98
N SER A 173 0.50 20.80 -29.79
CA SER A 173 -0.29 21.39 -28.70
C SER A 173 0.22 20.79 -27.41
N SER A 174 1.08 21.45 -26.62
CA SER A 174 0.96 22.72 -25.89
C SER A 174 1.00 22.36 -24.41
N SER A 175 2.10 22.75 -23.79
CA SER A 175 2.32 22.79 -22.35
C SER A 175 1.34 23.77 -21.70
N GLU A 176 0.79 23.40 -20.56
CA GLU A 176 0.19 24.28 -19.55
C GLU A 176 0.64 23.68 -18.21
N GLU A 177 1.78 24.06 -17.63
CA GLU A 177 2.02 25.26 -16.80
C GLU A 177 0.75 25.81 -16.12
N ALA A 178 0.56 25.42 -14.85
CA ALA A 178 -0.31 26.12 -13.92
C ALA A 178 0.49 26.39 -12.64
N THR A 179 1.08 27.58 -12.60
CA THR A 179 1.57 28.26 -11.40
C THR A 179 0.36 28.94 -10.75
N SER A 180 0.18 28.84 -9.44
CA SER A 180 -0.59 29.80 -8.60
C SER A 180 -0.32 29.44 -7.15
N ALA A 181 0.51 30.23 -6.47
CA ALA A 181 0.12 31.35 -5.60
C ALA A 181 -0.29 30.81 -4.22
N GLU A 182 0.61 30.79 -3.22
CA GLU A 182 0.85 31.93 -2.31
C GLU A 182 -0.46 32.62 -1.90
N ASP A 183 -1.07 32.13 -0.83
CA ASP A 183 -2.05 32.87 -0.02
C ASP A 183 -1.72 32.58 1.47
N GLU A 184 -0.79 33.36 2.01
CA GLU A 184 -0.80 33.68 3.44
C GLU A 184 -1.98 34.62 3.70
N PRO A 185 -2.74 34.42 4.80
CA PRO A 185 -2.74 35.54 5.73
C PRO A 185 -2.85 35.18 7.23
N ALA A 186 -2.16 36.06 7.97
CA ALA A 186 -2.58 36.68 9.22
C ALA A 186 -2.51 35.86 10.53
N THR A 187 -1.37 36.08 11.20
CA THR A 187 -1.27 36.30 12.65
C THR A 187 -2.49 37.04 13.19
N SER A 188 -3.24 36.41 14.10
CA SER A 188 -4.19 37.10 14.96
C SER A 188 -3.69 36.98 16.39
N ASP A 189 -2.94 38.01 16.81
CA ASP A 189 -2.84 38.45 18.19
C ASP A 189 -4.24 38.49 18.80
N SER A 190 -4.41 37.82 19.94
CA SER A 190 -5.50 38.10 20.87
C SER A 190 -4.93 38.07 22.28
N ASP A 191 -4.27 39.19 22.55
CA ASP A 191 -4.26 39.89 23.81
C ASP A 191 -5.69 39.94 24.40
N SER A 192 -5.89 39.36 25.58
CA SER A 192 -7.04 39.63 26.43
C SER A 192 -6.65 39.39 27.88
N GLU A 193 -6.34 40.51 28.52
CA GLU A 193 -6.30 40.79 29.95
C GLU A 193 -7.60 40.30 30.64
N ASP A 194 -7.48 39.53 31.74
CA ASP A 194 -7.81 39.90 33.14
C ASP A 194 -7.60 38.71 34.09
#